data_AF-A0A0C2X779-F1
#
_entry.id   AF-A0A0C2X779-F1
#
_cell.length_a   1.000
_cell.length_b   1.000
_cell.length_c   1.000
_cell.angle_alpha   90.00
_cell.angle_beta   90.00
_cell.angle_gamma   90.00
#
_symmetry.space_group_name_H-M   'P 1'
#
loop_
_entity.id
_entity.type
_entity.pdbx_description
1 polymer ?
#
loop_
_entity_poly.entity_id
_entity_poly.type
_entity_poly.pdbx_seq_one_letter_code
_entity_poly.pdbx_strand_id
1 'polypeptide(L)'
;MGCSILDLTFFGALNLNIRPDNILLIRNEYVLAYEHILRDTQNLTTERPRSATLVTGQPGIGKTLFLFYVLARQLHQQNPVAFQIDKYTYALFGPKGVTLHLTTDSRVLKGTWALSDSDASGRRGLCMAFQQPKFHVIHTSSPSSSRWKNWVKRLGAGKYIMDVWSLKEFQTLLALKKLDSPEGEDLFKKYGPSPRIIIYILTKSIENNAYEREVKTAASTLAGKFSAVVPELDDLDFTDEISSKIFTVRPKNNMSRGEHVLDISTPFLCCTFGSAISRQASDQQHTFFVMLGSHPSFREAGGKLFEHYVHNRLSPDESENKCSNLTDARAARDDQKLGDTWKLQWPTVVYASKVPMGQFNEDHEQLLKGMLNDVNDTDSVPDQRADSGDGMDESL
;
A
#
# COMPACT_ATOMS: atom_id res chain seq x y z
N MET A 1 5.53 -12.02 21.54
CA MET A 1 5.29 -12.10 20.09
C MET A 1 6.61 -11.86 19.40
N GLY A 2 7.11 -12.83 18.63
CA GLY A 2 8.32 -12.64 17.84
C GLY A 2 8.05 -11.65 16.71
N CYS A 3 8.96 -10.70 16.50
CA CYS A 3 9.00 -9.85 15.33
C CYS A 3 9.83 -10.56 14.26
N SER A 4 9.30 -10.65 13.03
CA SER A 4 10.04 -11.23 11.91
C SER A 4 10.58 -10.12 11.03
N ILE A 5 11.86 -10.22 10.69
CA ILE A 5 12.61 -9.22 9.93
C ILE A 5 13.20 -9.90 8.70
N LEU A 6 13.23 -9.18 7.58
CA LEU A 6 13.95 -9.58 6.37
C LEU A 6 15.02 -8.53 6.05
N ASP A 7 16.25 -8.98 5.82
CA ASP A 7 17.34 -8.14 5.34
C ASP A 7 17.22 -7.96 3.82
N LEU A 8 17.15 -6.71 3.38
CA LEU A 8 17.02 -6.28 1.99
C LEU A 8 18.36 -5.87 1.37
N THR A 9 19.47 -5.88 2.11
CA THR A 9 20.83 -5.65 1.57
C THR A 9 21.06 -6.50 0.33
N PHE A 10 20.54 -7.72 0.36
CA PHE A 10 20.60 -8.69 -0.70
C PHE A 10 20.06 -8.19 -2.05
N PHE A 11 19.01 -7.36 -2.01
CA PHE A 11 18.39 -6.80 -3.22
C PHE A 11 19.10 -5.53 -3.72
N GLY A 12 20.14 -5.06 -3.03
CA GLY A 12 20.91 -3.87 -3.44
C GLY A 12 21.48 -3.97 -4.85
N ALA A 13 21.88 -5.17 -5.30
CA ALA A 13 22.41 -5.38 -6.64
C ALA A 13 21.38 -5.16 -7.76
N LEU A 14 20.08 -5.20 -7.44
CA LEU A 14 19.02 -4.98 -8.44
C LEU A 14 18.80 -3.49 -8.73
N ASN A 15 19.59 -2.59 -8.12
CA ASN A 15 19.43 -1.12 -8.20
C ASN A 15 17.99 -0.66 -7.95
N LEU A 16 17.24 -1.46 -7.19
CA LEU A 16 15.92 -1.08 -6.73
C LEU A 16 16.17 0.06 -5.74
N ASN A 17 15.48 1.17 -5.93
CA ASN A 17 15.56 2.38 -5.09
C ASN A 17 15.03 2.12 -3.65
N ILE A 18 15.52 1.06 -3.01
CA ILE A 18 15.28 0.68 -1.64
C ILE A 18 16.25 1.52 -0.82
N ARG A 19 15.70 2.42 -0.01
CA ARG A 19 16.50 3.28 0.87
C ARG A 19 17.39 2.43 1.80
N PRO A 20 18.55 2.97 2.21
CA PRO A 20 19.68 2.24 2.80
C PRO A 20 19.46 1.57 4.17
N ASP A 21 18.26 1.64 4.76
CA ASP A 21 18.02 1.07 6.08
C ASP A 21 17.83 -0.45 6.05
N ASN A 22 17.82 -1.07 4.86
CA ASN A 22 17.90 -2.51 4.52
C ASN A 22 17.09 -3.51 5.37
N ILE A 23 16.18 -3.08 6.23
CA ILE A 23 15.45 -3.93 7.16
C ILE A 23 13.96 -3.80 6.85
N LEU A 24 13.35 -4.92 6.48
CA LEU A 24 11.92 -5.06 6.29
C LEU A 24 11.28 -5.71 7.52
N LEU A 25 10.40 -4.98 8.20
CA LEU A 25 9.50 -5.55 9.18
C LEU A 25 8.39 -6.34 8.47
N ILE A 26 8.29 -7.65 8.75
CA ILE A 26 7.24 -8.49 8.20
C ILE A 26 5.96 -8.26 9.01
N ARG A 27 5.03 -7.52 8.41
CA ARG A 27 3.70 -7.25 8.98
C ARG A 27 2.83 -8.50 8.92
N ASN A 28 1.91 -8.64 9.87
CA ASN A 28 0.89 -9.69 9.79
C ASN A 28 0.03 -9.49 8.52
N GLU A 29 -0.21 -8.23 8.13
CA GLU A 29 -0.92 -7.89 6.90
C GLU A 29 -0.24 -8.44 5.63
N TYR A 30 1.08 -8.57 5.61
CA TYR A 30 1.79 -9.18 4.46
C TYR A 30 1.54 -10.69 4.37
N VAL A 31 1.50 -11.36 5.51
CA VAL A 31 1.17 -12.79 5.60
C VAL A 31 -0.26 -13.01 5.09
N LEU A 32 -1.22 -12.22 5.59
CA LEU A 32 -2.62 -12.30 5.19
C LEU A 32 -2.83 -12.05 3.69
N ALA A 33 -2.17 -11.03 3.13
CA ALA A 33 -2.23 -10.72 1.70
C ALA A 33 -1.67 -11.86 0.84
N TYR A 34 -0.51 -12.41 1.22
CA TYR A 34 0.11 -13.52 0.50
C TYR A 34 -0.76 -14.79 0.56
N GLU A 35 -1.30 -15.15 1.73
CA GLU A 35 -2.21 -16.30 1.88
C GLU A 35 -3.52 -16.11 1.11
N HIS A 36 -4.05 -14.90 1.04
CA HIS A 36 -5.21 -14.59 0.22
C HIS A 36 -4.92 -14.84 -1.27
N ILE A 37 -3.80 -14.31 -1.76
CA ILE A 37 -3.37 -14.49 -3.15
C ILE A 37 -3.11 -15.96 -3.47
N LEU A 38 -2.48 -16.71 -2.57
CA LEU A 38 -2.25 -18.15 -2.73
C LEU A 38 -3.57 -18.91 -2.86
N ARG A 39 -4.56 -18.63 -1.99
CA ARG A 39 -5.88 -19.26 -2.06
C ARG A 39 -6.57 -18.96 -3.39
N ASP A 40 -6.53 -17.70 -3.82
CA ASP A 40 -7.11 -17.30 -5.12
C ASP A 40 -6.41 -18.00 -6.30
N THR A 41 -5.11 -18.28 -6.18
CA THR A 41 -4.33 -19.02 -7.20
C THR A 41 -4.64 -20.53 -7.18
N GLN A 42 -4.85 -21.11 -6.00
CA GLN A 42 -5.03 -22.54 -5.79
C GLN A 42 -6.47 -23.03 -6.00
N ASN A 43 -7.48 -22.15 -5.89
CA ASN A 43 -8.90 -22.45 -6.11
C ASN A 43 -9.23 -22.65 -7.61
N LEU A 44 -8.49 -23.58 -8.23
CA LEU A 44 -8.55 -24.06 -9.62
C LEU A 44 -9.83 -24.82 -9.97
N THR A 45 -10.77 -24.98 -9.04
CA THR A 45 -12.09 -25.59 -9.30
C THR A 45 -13.04 -24.64 -10.03
N THR A 46 -12.66 -23.38 -10.21
CA THR A 46 -13.36 -22.45 -11.10
C THR A 46 -12.81 -22.56 -12.51
N GLU A 47 -13.67 -22.57 -13.53
CA GLU A 47 -13.29 -22.73 -14.95
C GLU A 47 -12.29 -21.66 -15.45
N ARG A 48 -12.04 -20.60 -14.68
CA ARG A 48 -11.10 -19.51 -14.98
C ARG A 48 -10.42 -19.00 -13.69
N PRO A 49 -9.29 -19.59 -13.27
CA PRO A 49 -8.53 -19.05 -12.14
C PRO A 49 -8.11 -17.60 -12.42
N ARG A 50 -8.18 -16.74 -11.39
CA ARG A 50 -7.71 -15.36 -11.51
C ARG A 50 -6.20 -15.37 -11.71
N SER A 51 -5.76 -14.85 -12.85
CA SER A 51 -4.33 -14.73 -13.17
C SER A 51 -3.71 -13.43 -12.65
N ALA A 52 -4.47 -12.60 -11.94
CA ALA A 52 -4.00 -11.31 -11.47
C ALA A 52 -4.66 -10.86 -10.17
N THR A 53 -3.90 -10.17 -9.33
CA THR A 53 -4.37 -9.51 -8.10
C THR A 53 -3.81 -8.08 -8.04
N LEU A 54 -4.70 -7.11 -7.88
CA LEU A 54 -4.36 -5.75 -7.48
C LEU A 54 -4.29 -5.68 -5.95
N VAL A 55 -3.15 -5.24 -5.43
CA VAL A 55 -2.96 -4.94 -4.00
C VAL A 55 -2.92 -3.42 -3.84
N THR A 56 -3.91 -2.86 -3.14
CA THR A 56 -4.04 -1.42 -2.93
C THR A 56 -4.40 -1.10 -1.48
N GLY A 57 -4.65 0.17 -1.16
CA GLY A 57 -4.91 0.66 0.19
C GLY A 57 -4.19 1.98 0.47
N GLN A 58 -4.21 2.44 1.72
CA GLN A 58 -3.70 3.75 2.10
C GLN A 58 -2.26 4.04 1.59
N PRO A 59 -1.98 5.23 1.02
CA PRO A 59 -0.61 5.63 0.68
C PRO A 59 0.34 5.55 1.88
N GLY A 60 1.57 5.09 1.68
CA GLY A 60 2.58 5.06 2.76
C GLY A 60 2.58 3.82 3.67
N ILE A 61 1.65 2.87 3.51
CA ILE A 61 1.57 1.68 4.39
C ILE A 61 2.53 0.54 4.03
N GLY A 62 3.38 0.69 3.02
CA GLY A 62 4.36 -0.34 2.64
C GLY A 62 3.82 -1.42 1.70
N LYS A 63 3.03 -1.04 0.68
CA LYS A 63 2.62 -1.94 -0.41
C LYS A 63 3.81 -2.39 -1.27
N THR A 64 4.70 -1.48 -1.64
CA THR A 64 5.95 -1.81 -2.35
C THR A 64 6.79 -2.81 -1.55
N LEU A 65 6.87 -2.63 -0.22
CA LEU A 65 7.55 -3.55 0.69
C LEU A 65 6.90 -4.94 0.74
N PHE A 66 5.58 -5.03 0.55
CA PHE A 66 4.89 -6.30 0.39
C PHE A 66 5.39 -7.06 -0.85
N LEU A 67 5.68 -6.40 -1.98
CA LEU A 67 6.25 -7.09 -3.15
C LEU A 67 7.62 -7.71 -2.84
N PHE A 68 8.47 -7.03 -2.05
CA PHE A 68 9.75 -7.59 -1.61
C PHE A 68 9.56 -8.81 -0.70
N TYR A 69 8.57 -8.77 0.18
CA TYR A 69 8.18 -9.94 0.96
C TYR A 69 7.75 -11.11 0.05
N VAL A 70 6.92 -10.85 -0.97
CA VAL A 70 6.53 -11.89 -1.95
C VAL A 70 7.74 -12.41 -2.71
N LEU A 71 8.61 -11.52 -3.21
CA LEU A 71 9.84 -11.89 -3.92
C LEU A 71 10.69 -12.83 -3.07
N ALA A 72 10.98 -12.47 -1.83
CA ALA A 72 11.77 -13.29 -0.91
C ALA A 72 11.12 -14.65 -0.64
N ARG A 73 9.78 -14.71 -0.49
CA ARG A 73 9.03 -15.96 -0.33
C ARG A 73 9.16 -16.87 -1.56
N GLN A 74 9.03 -16.32 -2.75
CA GLN A 74 9.14 -17.09 -4.00
C GLN A 74 10.56 -17.61 -4.21
N LEU A 75 11.58 -16.78 -3.94
CA LEU A 75 12.99 -17.19 -4.02
C LEU A 75 13.33 -18.30 -3.03
N HIS A 76 12.86 -18.18 -1.79
CA HIS A 76 13.05 -19.23 -0.78
C HIS A 76 12.40 -20.57 -1.18
N GLN A 77 11.26 -20.52 -1.89
CA GLN A 77 10.59 -21.71 -2.41
C GLN A 77 11.14 -22.19 -3.76
N GLN A 78 12.18 -21.54 -4.29
CA GLN A 78 12.74 -21.80 -5.62
C GLN A 78 11.69 -21.72 -6.75
N ASN A 79 10.65 -20.91 -6.54
CA ASN A 79 9.58 -20.72 -7.51
C ASN A 79 9.96 -19.62 -8.51
N PRO A 80 9.72 -19.81 -9.83
CA PRO A 80 9.96 -18.77 -10.81
C PRO A 80 9.17 -17.50 -10.50
N VAL A 81 9.87 -16.36 -10.47
CA VAL A 81 9.28 -15.05 -10.19
C VAL A 81 9.92 -14.01 -11.10
N ALA A 82 9.08 -13.17 -11.70
CA ALA A 82 9.48 -12.02 -12.48
C ALA A 82 9.22 -10.74 -11.66
N PHE A 83 10.18 -9.84 -11.59
CA PHE A 83 10.08 -8.58 -10.87
C PHE A 83 10.33 -7.41 -11.83
N GLN A 84 9.33 -6.53 -12.00
CA GLN A 84 9.45 -5.38 -12.89
C GLN A 84 10.36 -4.31 -12.29
N ILE A 85 11.54 -4.13 -12.89
CA ILE A 85 12.56 -3.17 -12.43
C ILE A 85 12.20 -1.76 -12.90
N ASP A 86 11.76 -1.62 -14.15
CA ASP A 86 11.36 -0.34 -14.73
C ASP A 86 10.28 -0.43 -15.83
N LYS A 87 10.18 0.60 -16.67
CA LYS A 87 9.20 0.67 -17.75
C LYS A 87 9.55 -0.27 -18.92
N TYR A 88 10.82 -0.60 -19.07
CA TYR A 88 11.41 -1.30 -20.20
C TYR A 88 11.97 -2.67 -19.82
N THR A 89 12.30 -2.90 -18.53
CA THR A 89 12.94 -4.15 -18.08
C THR A 89 12.23 -4.82 -16.90
N TYR A 90 12.37 -6.14 -16.84
CA TYR A 90 12.09 -6.94 -15.65
C TYR A 90 13.17 -8.01 -15.45
N ALA A 91 13.43 -8.37 -14.20
CA ALA A 91 14.28 -9.50 -13.84
C ALA A 91 13.43 -10.77 -13.70
N LEU A 92 13.86 -11.86 -14.32
CA LEU A 92 13.29 -13.20 -14.15
C LEU A 92 14.23 -14.04 -13.29
N PHE A 93 13.74 -14.46 -12.13
CA PHE A 93 14.43 -15.35 -11.22
C PHE A 93 13.95 -16.78 -11.47
N GLY A 94 14.88 -17.69 -11.69
CA GLY A 94 14.58 -19.11 -11.91
C GLY A 94 15.71 -20.03 -11.49
N PRO A 95 15.61 -21.35 -11.79
CA PRO A 95 16.59 -22.34 -11.34
C PRO A 95 18.01 -22.13 -11.88
N LYS A 96 18.17 -21.33 -12.94
CA LYS A 96 19.46 -21.03 -13.60
C LYS A 96 20.07 -19.69 -13.17
N GLY A 97 19.49 -19.01 -12.18
CA GLY A 97 19.93 -17.66 -11.81
C GLY A 97 18.90 -16.58 -12.16
N VAL A 98 19.39 -15.36 -12.37
CA VAL A 98 18.59 -14.19 -12.73
C VAL A 98 18.90 -13.79 -14.17
N THR A 99 17.87 -13.55 -14.97
CA THR A 99 18.00 -13.01 -16.33
C THR A 99 17.21 -11.73 -16.49
N LEU A 100 17.74 -10.77 -17.25
CA LEU A 100 17.04 -9.52 -17.57
C LEU A 100 16.28 -9.65 -18.89
N HIS A 101 15.05 -9.17 -18.90
CA HIS A 101 14.16 -9.23 -20.07
C HIS A 101 13.53 -7.88 -20.35
N LEU A 102 13.27 -7.63 -21.63
CA LEU A 102 12.44 -6.51 -22.04
C LEU A 102 11.00 -6.73 -21.62
N THR A 103 10.29 -5.66 -21.26
CA THR A 103 8.86 -5.69 -20.88
C THR A 103 7.89 -6.16 -21.96
N THR A 104 8.38 -6.41 -23.17
CA THR A 104 7.64 -7.00 -24.29
C THR A 104 7.90 -8.51 -24.43
N ASP A 105 8.94 -9.05 -23.79
CA ASP A 105 9.29 -10.47 -23.85
C ASP A 105 8.41 -11.28 -22.88
N SER A 106 7.65 -12.24 -23.42
CA SER A 106 6.74 -13.10 -22.67
C SER A 106 7.13 -14.58 -22.70
N ARG A 107 8.41 -14.87 -23.00
CA ARG A 107 8.99 -16.21 -22.98
C ARG A 107 9.27 -16.66 -21.54
N VAL A 108 8.20 -16.89 -20.78
CA VAL A 108 8.25 -17.41 -19.42
C VAL A 108 7.49 -18.72 -19.28
N LEU A 109 7.81 -19.48 -18.24
CA LEU A 109 7.08 -20.67 -17.86
C LEU A 109 5.68 -20.28 -17.36
N LYS A 110 4.66 -21.07 -17.73
CA LYS A 110 3.30 -20.87 -17.23
C LYS A 110 3.28 -21.03 -15.71
N GLY A 111 2.59 -20.13 -15.01
CA GLY A 111 2.53 -20.10 -13.55
C GLY A 111 3.63 -19.27 -12.88
N THR A 112 4.49 -18.61 -13.65
CA THR A 112 5.49 -17.66 -13.13
C THR A 112 4.79 -16.50 -12.43
N TRP A 113 5.20 -16.17 -11.21
CA TRP A 113 4.67 -15.01 -10.48
C TRP A 113 5.24 -13.74 -11.07
N ALA A 114 4.43 -12.71 -11.28
CA ALA A 114 4.87 -11.42 -11.82
C ALA A 114 4.59 -10.29 -10.84
N LEU A 115 5.64 -9.65 -10.33
CA LEU A 115 5.57 -8.62 -9.31
C LEU A 115 5.82 -7.25 -9.95
N SER A 116 4.88 -6.32 -9.77
CA SER A 116 4.93 -4.99 -10.37
C SER A 116 4.38 -3.94 -9.41
N ASP A 117 4.99 -2.75 -9.38
CA ASP A 117 4.50 -1.61 -8.58
C ASP A 117 4.19 -0.42 -9.49
N SER A 118 3.09 0.25 -9.21
CA SER A 118 2.83 1.58 -9.77
C SER A 118 3.71 2.60 -9.07
N ASP A 119 4.50 3.36 -9.84
CA ASP A 119 5.24 4.47 -9.28
C ASP A 119 4.31 5.64 -8.90
N ALA A 120 4.79 6.56 -8.06
CA ALA A 120 4.03 7.73 -7.65
C ALA A 120 3.59 8.59 -8.84
N SER A 121 4.39 8.61 -9.92
CA SER A 121 4.07 9.39 -11.12
C SER A 121 3.03 8.75 -12.05
N GLY A 122 2.60 7.51 -11.78
CA GLY A 122 1.66 6.77 -12.62
C GLY A 122 2.24 6.40 -14.00
N ARG A 123 3.53 6.66 -14.22
CA ARG A 123 4.23 6.36 -15.48
C ARG A 123 4.61 4.88 -15.57
N ARG A 124 4.73 4.19 -14.44
CA ARG A 124 5.00 2.76 -14.38
C ARG A 124 3.69 2.00 -14.22
N GLY A 125 3.08 1.63 -15.34
CA GLY A 125 1.97 0.68 -15.37
C GLY A 125 2.46 -0.77 -15.43
N LEU A 126 1.50 -1.70 -15.39
CA LEU A 126 1.75 -3.11 -15.62
C LEU A 126 2.33 -3.33 -17.02
N CYS A 127 3.50 -3.96 -17.11
CA CYS A 127 4.19 -4.14 -18.37
C CYS A 127 3.45 -5.10 -19.33
N MET A 128 3.75 -5.03 -20.63
CA MET A 128 3.02 -5.81 -21.65
C MET A 128 3.21 -7.32 -21.49
N ALA A 129 4.40 -7.76 -21.09
CA ALA A 129 4.69 -9.15 -20.78
C ALA A 129 3.79 -9.69 -19.67
N PHE A 130 3.61 -8.92 -18.59
CA PHE A 130 2.81 -9.35 -17.44
C PHE A 130 1.31 -9.39 -17.73
N GLN A 131 0.85 -8.80 -18.82
CA GLN A 131 -0.55 -8.89 -19.25
C GLN A 131 -0.88 -10.23 -19.93
N GLN A 132 0.11 -11.08 -20.16
CA GLN A 132 -0.08 -12.39 -20.78
C GLN A 132 -0.63 -13.43 -19.78
N PRO A 133 -1.46 -14.39 -20.21
CA PRO A 133 -2.10 -15.38 -19.33
C PRO A 133 -1.13 -16.42 -18.74
N LYS A 134 0.18 -16.27 -19.00
CA LYS A 134 1.22 -17.14 -18.45
C LYS A 134 1.61 -16.75 -17.02
N PHE A 135 1.39 -15.50 -16.65
CA PHE A 135 1.80 -14.96 -15.36
C PHE A 135 0.67 -15.03 -14.33
N HIS A 136 1.05 -15.21 -13.06
CA HIS A 136 0.22 -14.84 -11.92
C HIS A 136 0.66 -13.46 -11.42
N VAL A 137 -0.07 -12.42 -11.83
CA VAL A 137 0.31 -11.03 -11.60
C VAL A 137 -0.08 -10.57 -10.21
N ILE A 138 0.86 -9.97 -9.49
CA ILE A 138 0.62 -9.20 -8.28
C ILE A 138 1.10 -7.79 -8.56
N HIS A 139 0.14 -6.88 -8.63
CA HIS A 139 0.43 -5.48 -8.88
C HIS A 139 0.07 -4.64 -7.66
N THR A 140 1.01 -3.87 -7.13
CA THR A 140 0.71 -2.89 -6.08
C THR A 140 0.45 -1.52 -6.69
N SER A 141 -0.55 -0.81 -6.17
CA SER A 141 -0.81 0.57 -6.59
C SER A 141 -1.37 1.39 -5.45
N SER A 142 -1.17 2.72 -5.48
CA SER A 142 -1.93 3.65 -4.66
C SER A 142 -3.43 3.50 -4.97
N PRO A 143 -4.33 3.95 -4.08
CA PRO A 143 -5.75 3.94 -4.39
C PRO A 143 -5.99 5.08 -5.39
N SER A 144 -5.68 4.84 -6.66
CA SER A 144 -5.98 5.74 -7.76
C SER A 144 -6.53 4.92 -8.92
N SER A 145 -7.86 4.86 -9.01
CA SER A 145 -8.61 3.98 -9.92
C SER A 145 -8.20 4.16 -11.38
N SER A 146 -7.93 5.41 -11.77
CA SER A 146 -7.42 5.77 -13.10
C SER A 146 -6.15 4.99 -13.51
N ARG A 147 -5.34 4.56 -12.54
CA ARG A 147 -4.09 3.80 -12.78
C ARG A 147 -4.30 2.31 -13.06
N TRP A 148 -5.39 1.73 -12.57
CA TRP A 148 -5.55 0.27 -12.57
C TRP A 148 -6.87 -0.27 -13.12
N LYS A 149 -7.94 0.54 -13.18
CA LYS A 149 -9.30 0.09 -13.55
C LYS A 149 -9.33 -0.66 -14.89
N ASN A 150 -8.61 -0.14 -15.89
CA ASN A 150 -8.57 -0.72 -17.24
C ASN A 150 -7.92 -2.10 -17.27
N TRP A 151 -6.74 -2.26 -16.67
CA TRP A 151 -6.04 -3.55 -16.71
C TRP A 151 -6.67 -4.56 -15.75
N VAL A 152 -7.19 -4.12 -14.60
CA VAL A 152 -7.93 -4.98 -13.66
C VAL A 152 -9.14 -5.58 -14.34
N LYS A 153 -9.93 -4.77 -15.06
CA LYS A 153 -11.06 -5.24 -15.85
C LYS A 153 -10.62 -6.23 -16.94
N ARG A 154 -9.57 -5.89 -17.70
CA ARG A 154 -9.06 -6.72 -18.80
C ARG A 154 -8.53 -8.08 -18.33
N LEU A 155 -7.80 -8.12 -17.21
CA LEU A 155 -7.23 -9.36 -16.66
C LEU A 155 -8.18 -10.10 -15.71
N GLY A 156 -9.37 -9.56 -15.44
CA GLY A 156 -10.27 -10.11 -14.41
C GLY A 156 -9.61 -10.16 -13.03
N ALA A 157 -8.77 -9.17 -12.71
CA ALA A 157 -7.93 -9.21 -11.53
C ALA A 157 -8.77 -9.11 -10.24
N GLY A 158 -8.41 -9.92 -9.24
CA GLY A 158 -8.90 -9.76 -7.87
C GLY A 158 -8.41 -8.45 -7.27
N LYS A 159 -9.10 -7.94 -6.26
CA LYS A 159 -8.66 -6.76 -5.49
C LYS A 159 -8.40 -7.18 -4.05
N TYR A 160 -7.29 -6.73 -3.50
CA TYR A 160 -6.93 -6.87 -2.11
C TYR A 160 -6.60 -5.49 -1.53
N ILE A 161 -7.44 -5.03 -0.60
CA ILE A 161 -7.25 -3.81 0.19
C ILE A 161 -6.41 -4.16 1.42
N MET A 162 -5.15 -3.72 1.42
CA MET A 162 -4.28 -3.83 2.57
C MET A 162 -4.75 -2.94 3.70
N ASP A 163 -4.79 -3.49 4.91
CA ASP A 163 -5.07 -2.69 6.09
C ASP A 163 -3.87 -1.82 6.49
N VAL A 164 -4.16 -0.77 7.24
CA VAL A 164 -3.17 0.16 7.78
C VAL A 164 -2.37 -0.45 8.93
N TRP A 165 -1.35 0.27 9.38
CA TRP A 165 -0.51 -0.20 10.48
C TRP A 165 -1.25 -0.17 11.80
N SER A 166 -1.06 -1.19 12.63
CA SER A 166 -1.40 -1.09 14.06
C SER A 166 -0.36 -0.26 14.80
N LEU A 167 -0.74 0.32 15.94
CA LEU A 167 0.20 1.07 16.78
C LEU A 167 1.39 0.20 17.22
N LYS A 168 1.13 -1.07 17.56
CA LYS A 168 2.18 -2.02 17.98
C LYS A 168 3.18 -2.35 16.87
N GLU A 169 2.70 -2.59 15.65
CA GLU A 169 3.60 -2.76 14.50
C GLU A 169 4.45 -1.50 14.28
N PHE A 170 3.83 -0.33 14.42
CA PHE A 170 4.51 0.93 14.22
C PHE A 170 5.58 1.22 15.30
N GLN A 171 5.27 0.99 16.57
CA GLN A 171 6.26 1.06 17.66
C GLN A 171 7.44 0.11 17.40
N THR A 172 7.16 -1.10 16.91
CA THR A 172 8.21 -2.06 16.53
C THR A 172 9.08 -1.49 15.41
N LEU A 173 8.49 -0.85 14.39
CA LEU A 173 9.24 -0.20 13.32
C LEU A 173 10.12 0.95 13.83
N LEU A 174 9.61 1.78 14.75
CA LEU A 174 10.38 2.88 15.35
C LEU A 174 11.60 2.36 16.11
N ALA A 175 11.40 1.32 16.93
CA ALA A 175 12.49 0.65 17.65
C ALA A 175 13.55 0.09 16.70
N LEU A 176 13.13 -0.58 15.61
CA LEU A 176 14.05 -1.11 14.59
C LEU A 176 14.85 -0.01 13.89
N LYS A 177 14.23 1.14 13.65
CA LYS A 177 14.88 2.30 13.02
C LYS A 177 15.63 3.20 14.00
N LYS A 178 15.62 2.88 15.30
CA LYS A 178 16.21 3.70 16.36
C LYS A 178 15.68 5.15 16.33
N LEU A 179 14.38 5.30 16.06
CA LEU A 179 13.67 6.58 16.05
C LEU A 179 12.99 6.83 17.40
N ASP A 180 12.67 8.10 17.68
CA ASP A 180 11.97 8.51 18.89
C ASP A 180 10.56 7.89 18.95
N SER A 181 10.38 6.92 19.85
CA SER A 181 9.12 6.18 19.99
C SER A 181 7.98 7.02 20.58
N PRO A 182 8.20 7.79 21.69
CA PRO A 182 7.19 8.72 22.19
C PRO A 182 6.70 9.72 21.13
N GLU A 183 7.61 10.45 20.46
CA GLU A 183 7.23 11.43 19.44
C GLU A 183 6.51 10.77 18.27
N GLY A 184 6.98 9.60 17.83
CA GLY A 184 6.34 8.85 16.76
C GLY A 184 4.93 8.39 17.11
N GLU A 185 4.69 7.95 18.35
CA GLU A 185 3.36 7.57 18.83
C GLU A 185 2.40 8.76 18.86
N ASP A 186 2.86 9.93 19.30
CA ASP A 186 2.07 11.16 19.28
C ASP A 186 1.71 11.57 17.84
N LEU A 187 2.66 11.49 16.92
CA LEU A 187 2.42 11.74 15.49
C LEU A 187 1.46 10.70 14.89
N PHE A 188 1.52 9.44 15.31
CA PHE A 188 0.59 8.39 14.90
C PHE A 188 -0.84 8.67 15.38
N LYS A 189 -0.99 9.08 16.65
CA LYS A 189 -2.28 9.49 17.22
C LYS A 189 -2.82 10.77 16.57
N LYS A 190 -1.94 11.66 16.10
CA LYS A 190 -2.31 12.93 15.45
C LYS A 190 -2.70 12.74 13.98
N TYR A 191 -1.83 12.14 13.16
CA TYR A 191 -2.00 12.05 11.70
C TYR A 191 -2.50 10.71 11.20
N GLY A 192 -2.56 9.70 12.07
CA GLY A 192 -3.05 8.37 11.73
C GLY A 192 -1.96 7.42 11.25
N PRO A 193 -2.36 6.23 10.77
CA PRO A 193 -1.47 5.08 10.61
C PRO A 193 -0.69 5.06 9.28
N SER A 194 0.03 6.15 8.99
CA SER A 194 0.93 6.28 7.83
C SER A 194 2.39 6.38 8.26
N PRO A 195 3.11 5.23 8.38
CA PRO A 195 4.50 5.23 8.83
C PRO A 195 5.41 6.09 7.97
N ARG A 196 5.19 6.14 6.65
CA ARG A 196 6.02 6.93 5.73
C ARG A 196 6.05 8.41 6.13
N ILE A 197 4.89 9.00 6.38
CA ILE A 197 4.78 10.42 6.74
C ILE A 197 5.40 10.66 8.11
N ILE A 198 5.09 9.82 9.10
CA ILE A 198 5.62 9.99 10.46
C ILE A 198 7.14 9.85 10.46
N ILE A 199 7.69 8.85 9.76
CA ILE A 199 9.13 8.69 9.60
C ILE A 199 9.73 9.92 8.93
N TYR A 200 9.12 10.47 7.87
CA TYR A 200 9.62 11.69 7.23
C TYR A 200 9.65 12.89 8.18
N ILE A 201 8.70 13.00 9.10
CA ILE A 201 8.69 14.05 10.14
C ILE A 201 9.81 13.79 11.15
N LEU A 202 9.91 12.57 11.70
CA LEU A 202 10.92 12.20 12.69
C LEU A 202 12.35 12.32 12.15
N THR A 203 12.56 11.98 10.87
CA THR A 203 13.86 12.13 10.20
C THR A 203 14.09 13.54 9.62
N LYS A 204 13.21 14.51 9.96
CA LYS A 204 13.28 15.91 9.52
C LYS A 204 13.35 16.10 8.00
N SER A 205 12.82 15.14 7.25
CA SER A 205 12.65 15.26 5.80
C SER A 205 11.48 16.17 5.43
N ILE A 206 10.51 16.32 6.33
CA ILE A 206 9.40 17.28 6.25
C ILE A 206 9.19 17.87 7.65
N GLU A 207 8.96 19.17 7.74
CA GLU A 207 8.62 19.79 9.03
C GLU A 207 7.19 19.43 9.45
N ASN A 208 6.99 19.09 10.73
CA ASN A 208 5.68 18.77 11.30
C ASN A 208 4.64 19.88 10.99
N ASN A 209 5.03 21.14 11.16
CA ASN A 209 4.16 22.30 10.90
C ASN A 209 3.85 22.49 9.40
N ALA A 210 4.78 22.12 8.51
CA ALA A 210 4.53 22.14 7.07
C ALA A 210 3.47 21.09 6.70
N TYR A 211 3.63 19.86 7.19
CA TYR A 211 2.64 18.81 6.96
C TYR A 211 1.28 19.14 7.58
N GLU A 212 1.24 19.74 8.77
CA GLU A 212 -0.01 20.20 9.37
C GLU A 212 -0.75 21.22 8.48
N ARG A 213 -0.02 22.15 7.87
CA ARG A 213 -0.59 23.11 6.91
C ARG A 213 -1.15 22.39 5.68
N GLU A 214 -0.48 21.36 5.17
CA GLU A 214 -0.98 20.55 4.07
C GLU A 214 -2.28 19.83 4.44
N VAL A 215 -2.37 19.26 5.64
CA VAL A 215 -3.60 18.61 6.14
C VAL A 215 -4.75 19.63 6.24
N LYS A 216 -4.50 20.82 6.81
CA LYS A 216 -5.50 21.89 6.91
C LYS A 216 -5.96 22.39 5.54
N THR A 217 -5.02 22.52 4.61
CA THR A 217 -5.31 22.88 3.21
C THR A 217 -6.17 21.81 2.56
N ALA A 218 -5.79 20.54 2.72
CA ALA A 218 -6.51 19.41 2.15
C ALA A 218 -7.94 19.32 2.69
N ALA A 219 -8.12 19.47 4.01
CA ALA A 219 -9.44 19.53 4.63
C ALA A 219 -10.30 20.66 4.06
N SER A 220 -9.72 21.85 3.89
CA SER A 220 -10.43 23.02 3.35
C SER A 220 -10.82 22.83 1.89
N THR A 221 -9.91 22.32 1.06
CA THR A 221 -10.19 22.02 -0.35
C THR A 221 -11.26 20.95 -0.49
N LEU A 222 -11.17 19.87 0.30
CA LEU A 222 -12.13 18.78 0.27
C LEU A 222 -13.51 19.22 0.75
N ALA A 223 -13.60 20.05 1.79
CA ALA A 223 -14.87 20.59 2.27
C ALA A 223 -15.57 21.46 1.21
N GLY A 224 -14.81 22.30 0.47
CA GLY A 224 -15.36 23.17 -0.57
C GLY A 224 -15.70 22.46 -1.89
N LYS A 225 -15.13 21.28 -2.15
CA LYS A 225 -15.33 20.52 -3.39
C LYS A 225 -15.96 19.14 -3.19
N PHE A 226 -16.51 18.86 -2.01
CA PHE A 226 -16.83 17.50 -1.62
C PHE A 226 -17.76 16.80 -2.62
N SER A 227 -18.82 17.47 -3.08
CA SER A 227 -19.78 16.91 -4.04
C SER A 227 -19.16 16.48 -5.37
N ALA A 228 -18.10 17.15 -5.82
CA ALA A 228 -17.37 16.77 -7.03
C ALA A 228 -16.43 15.58 -6.79
N VAL A 229 -15.91 15.44 -5.56
CA VAL A 229 -14.88 14.45 -5.20
C VAL A 229 -15.49 13.14 -4.67
N VAL A 230 -16.75 13.13 -4.19
CA VAL A 230 -17.40 11.90 -3.68
C VAL A 230 -17.35 10.73 -4.66
N PRO A 231 -17.70 10.89 -5.96
CA PRO A 231 -17.65 9.78 -6.92
C PRO A 231 -16.24 9.21 -7.10
N GLU A 232 -15.23 10.08 -7.07
CA GLU A 232 -13.81 9.69 -7.18
C GLU A 232 -13.37 8.89 -5.96
N LEU A 233 -13.77 9.31 -4.76
CA LEU A 233 -13.45 8.60 -3.52
C LEU A 233 -14.03 7.20 -3.46
N ASP A 234 -15.26 7.00 -3.94
CA ASP A 234 -15.88 5.67 -4.00
C ASP A 234 -15.15 4.72 -4.95
N ASP A 235 -14.66 5.25 -6.07
CA ASP A 235 -13.86 4.48 -7.01
C ASP A 235 -12.42 4.23 -6.50
N LEU A 236 -12.06 4.68 -5.29
CA LEU A 236 -10.69 4.76 -4.78
C LEU A 236 -9.79 5.54 -5.75
N ASP A 237 -10.23 6.69 -6.22
CA ASP A 237 -9.43 7.62 -7.01
C ASP A 237 -8.92 8.78 -6.17
N PHE A 238 -7.81 8.54 -5.48
CA PHE A 238 -7.05 9.54 -4.74
C PHE A 238 -5.94 10.13 -5.64
N THR A 239 -6.30 10.54 -6.87
CA THR A 239 -5.40 11.29 -7.77
C THR A 239 -4.86 12.54 -7.07
N ASP A 240 -5.70 13.12 -6.25
CA ASP A 240 -5.45 14.31 -5.48
C ASP A 240 -4.97 13.82 -4.11
N GLU A 241 -3.67 13.94 -3.83
CA GLU A 241 -3.10 13.54 -2.53
C GLU A 241 -3.84 14.14 -1.31
N ILE A 242 -4.64 15.18 -1.56
CA ILE A 242 -5.62 15.84 -0.70
C ILE A 242 -6.45 14.83 0.09
N SER A 243 -7.14 13.91 -0.59
CA SER A 243 -8.11 13.03 0.06
C SER A 243 -7.45 12.02 1.00
N SER A 244 -6.23 11.57 0.66
CA SER A 244 -5.49 10.60 1.47
C SER A 244 -4.89 11.20 2.74
N LYS A 245 -4.88 12.53 2.87
CA LYS A 245 -4.46 13.24 4.10
C LYS A 245 -5.58 13.31 5.15
N ILE A 246 -6.84 13.15 4.73
CA ILE A 246 -8.01 13.23 5.62
C ILE A 246 -8.62 11.84 5.83
N PHE A 247 -8.85 11.11 4.74
CA PHE A 247 -9.43 9.79 4.79
C PHE A 247 -8.35 8.71 4.75
N THR A 248 -8.62 7.65 5.51
CA THR A 248 -7.84 6.43 5.57
C THR A 248 -8.62 5.32 4.88
N VAL A 249 -8.01 4.71 3.86
CA VAL A 249 -8.59 3.54 3.19
C VAL A 249 -8.33 2.28 4.02
N ARG A 250 -9.39 1.58 4.38
CA ARG A 250 -9.34 0.29 5.10
C ARG A 250 -10.15 -0.77 4.38
N PRO A 251 -9.83 -2.07 4.53
CA PRO A 251 -10.72 -3.13 4.08
C PRO A 251 -12.04 -3.05 4.87
N LYS A 252 -13.16 -3.36 4.21
CA LYS A 252 -14.47 -3.36 4.89
C LYS A 252 -14.54 -4.34 6.06
N ASN A 253 -13.94 -5.51 5.90
CA ASN A 253 -13.70 -6.46 6.97
C ASN A 253 -12.61 -7.46 6.55
N ASN A 254 -12.18 -8.31 7.49
CA ASN A 254 -11.13 -9.29 7.25
C ASN A 254 -11.49 -10.37 6.21
N MET A 255 -12.78 -10.62 5.99
CA MET A 255 -13.25 -11.66 5.05
C MET A 255 -13.44 -11.12 3.63
N SER A 256 -13.81 -9.84 3.47
CA SER A 256 -14.04 -9.17 2.20
C SER A 256 -12.96 -8.12 1.96
N ARG A 257 -11.76 -8.59 1.61
CA ARG A 257 -10.61 -7.75 1.28
C ARG A 257 -10.71 -7.09 -0.10
N GLY A 258 -11.75 -7.39 -0.88
CA GLY A 258 -12.01 -6.71 -2.16
C GLY A 258 -12.79 -5.40 -2.03
N GLU A 259 -13.44 -5.19 -0.87
CA GLU A 259 -14.23 -4.00 -0.56
C GLU A 259 -13.47 -3.11 0.43
N HIS A 260 -13.75 -1.81 0.37
CA HIS A 260 -13.10 -0.83 1.23
C HIS A 260 -14.14 0.00 2.00
N VAL A 261 -13.66 0.64 3.06
CA VAL A 261 -14.33 1.72 3.77
C VAL A 261 -13.35 2.88 3.93
N LEU A 262 -13.90 4.08 4.07
CA LEU A 262 -13.15 5.28 4.34
C LEU A 262 -13.38 5.68 5.80
N ASP A 263 -12.27 5.86 6.52
CA ASP A 263 -12.27 6.24 7.93
C ASP A 263 -11.53 7.57 8.13
N ILE A 264 -11.86 8.30 9.19
CA ILE A 264 -11.08 9.43 9.67
C ILE A 264 -10.38 8.95 10.95
N SER A 265 -9.13 8.54 10.79
CA SER A 265 -8.42 7.72 11.79
C SER A 265 -8.16 8.42 13.13
N THR A 266 -8.19 9.75 13.18
CA THR A 266 -7.80 10.50 14.39
C THR A 266 -8.74 11.64 14.73
N PRO A 267 -8.86 11.99 16.03
CA PRO A 267 -9.59 13.18 16.45
C PRO A 267 -9.05 14.46 15.83
N PHE A 268 -7.73 14.61 15.68
CA PHE A 268 -7.14 15.78 15.04
C PHE A 268 -7.62 15.95 13.60
N LEU A 269 -7.63 14.88 12.80
CA LEU A 269 -8.13 14.92 11.42
C LEU A 269 -9.64 15.20 11.38
N CYS A 270 -10.41 14.59 12.28
CA CYS A 270 -11.85 14.81 12.41
C CYS A 270 -12.16 16.27 12.78
N CYS A 271 -11.46 16.83 13.77
CA CYS A 271 -11.56 18.22 14.19
C CYS A 271 -11.21 19.18 13.06
N THR A 272 -10.10 18.92 12.38
CA THR A 272 -9.61 19.76 11.29
C THR A 272 -10.62 19.79 10.14
N PHE A 273 -11.16 18.63 9.78
CA PHE A 273 -12.13 18.54 8.69
C PHE A 273 -13.51 19.08 9.08
N GLY A 274 -13.99 18.78 10.29
CA GLY A 274 -15.24 19.33 10.83
C GLY A 274 -15.22 20.86 10.89
N SER A 275 -14.09 21.44 11.29
CA SER A 275 -13.86 22.89 11.27
C SER A 275 -13.83 23.48 9.84
N ALA A 276 -13.32 22.74 8.87
CA ALA A 276 -13.36 23.17 7.47
C ALA A 276 -14.77 23.16 6.90
N ILE A 277 -15.60 22.18 7.29
CA ILE A 277 -17.01 22.05 6.90
C ILE A 277 -17.86 23.14 7.55
N SER A 278 -17.64 23.44 8.84
CA SER A 278 -18.44 24.45 9.56
C SER A 278 -18.31 25.86 8.98
N ARG A 279 -17.23 26.12 8.21
CA ARG A 279 -16.98 27.36 7.46
C ARG A 279 -17.65 27.42 6.09
N GLN A 280 -18.20 26.30 5.59
CA GLN A 280 -18.94 26.28 4.31
C GLN A 280 -20.33 26.90 4.46
N ALA A 281 -21.01 27.19 3.35
CA ALA A 281 -22.40 27.66 3.41
C ALA A 281 -23.35 26.58 3.96
N SER A 282 -24.46 26.97 4.58
CA SER A 282 -25.36 26.03 5.29
C SER A 282 -25.96 24.96 4.38
N ASP A 283 -26.25 25.31 3.14
CA ASP A 283 -26.72 24.40 2.09
C ASP A 283 -25.63 23.37 1.70
N GLN A 284 -24.38 23.80 1.60
CA GLN A 284 -23.23 22.92 1.36
C GLN A 284 -23.01 21.96 2.54
N GLN A 285 -23.10 22.45 3.78
CA GLN A 285 -23.00 21.63 4.98
C GLN A 285 -24.08 20.54 5.02
N HIS A 286 -25.33 20.91 4.72
CA HIS A 286 -26.42 19.95 4.66
C HIS A 286 -26.20 18.90 3.56
N THR A 287 -25.86 19.34 2.35
CA THR A 287 -25.58 18.45 1.21
C THR A 287 -24.45 17.48 1.53
N PHE A 288 -23.40 17.96 2.19
CA PHE A 288 -22.27 17.17 2.65
C PHE A 288 -22.70 16.00 3.56
N PHE A 289 -23.47 16.28 4.62
CA PHE A 289 -23.91 15.22 5.55
C PHE A 289 -24.92 14.26 4.94
N VAL A 290 -25.80 14.73 4.05
CA VAL A 290 -26.70 13.86 3.29
C VAL A 290 -25.90 12.88 2.42
N MET A 291 -24.87 13.36 1.71
CA MET A 291 -24.02 12.50 0.89
C MET A 291 -23.27 11.47 1.73
N LEU A 292 -22.65 11.88 2.85
CA LEU A 292 -21.95 10.95 3.74
C LEU A 292 -22.86 9.86 4.33
N GLY A 293 -24.08 10.23 4.73
CA GLY A 293 -25.05 9.29 5.31
C GLY A 293 -25.61 8.31 4.28
N SER A 294 -25.74 8.77 3.03
CA SER A 294 -26.27 7.95 1.92
C SER A 294 -25.26 6.94 1.40
N HIS A 295 -23.96 7.19 1.58
CA HIS A 295 -22.90 6.40 0.96
C HIS A 295 -22.34 5.31 1.90
N PRO A 296 -22.39 4.00 1.54
CA PRO A 296 -21.93 2.91 2.40
C PRO A 296 -20.47 3.04 2.86
N SER A 297 -19.54 3.40 1.95
CA SER A 297 -18.11 3.53 2.25
C SER A 297 -17.77 4.65 3.23
N PHE A 298 -18.67 5.62 3.43
CA PHE A 298 -18.46 6.78 4.31
C PHE A 298 -19.25 6.73 5.61
N ARG A 299 -20.17 5.77 5.77
CA ARG A 299 -21.14 5.79 6.87
C ARG A 299 -20.48 5.92 8.24
N GLU A 300 -19.36 5.22 8.46
CA GLU A 300 -18.63 5.28 9.73
C GLU A 300 -17.94 6.64 9.93
N ALA A 301 -17.14 7.09 8.95
CA ALA A 301 -16.49 8.40 8.98
C ALA A 301 -17.51 9.54 9.14
N GLY A 302 -18.64 9.45 8.43
CA GLY A 302 -19.70 10.45 8.47
C GLY A 302 -20.39 10.52 9.82
N GLY A 303 -20.60 9.39 10.49
CA GLY A 303 -21.09 9.37 11.88
C GLY A 303 -20.15 10.10 12.83
N LYS A 304 -18.85 9.76 12.79
CA LYS A 304 -17.82 10.41 13.64
C LYS A 304 -17.73 11.92 13.39
N LEU A 305 -17.79 12.32 12.12
CA LEU A 305 -17.69 13.71 11.71
C LEU A 305 -18.94 14.53 12.05
N PHE A 306 -20.13 13.94 11.89
CA PHE A 306 -21.39 14.58 12.25
C PHE A 306 -21.48 14.81 13.75
N GLU A 307 -21.11 13.81 14.56
CA GLU A 307 -21.07 13.95 16.02
C GLU A 307 -20.14 15.09 16.44
N HIS A 308 -18.94 15.15 15.86
CA HIS A 308 -17.98 16.22 16.15
C HIS A 308 -18.50 17.60 15.71
N TYR A 309 -19.12 17.68 14.53
CA TYR A 309 -19.74 18.90 14.03
C TYR A 309 -20.85 19.41 14.95
N VAL A 310 -21.76 18.52 15.38
CA VAL A 310 -22.85 18.87 16.30
C VAL A 310 -22.30 19.28 17.66
N HIS A 311 -21.31 18.56 18.18
CA HIS A 311 -20.65 18.91 19.44
C HIS A 311 -20.08 20.33 19.40
N ASN A 312 -19.38 20.72 18.33
CA ASN A 312 -18.81 22.06 18.19
C ASN A 312 -19.89 23.15 18.01
N ARG A 313 -21.04 22.81 17.43
CA ARG A 313 -22.16 23.75 17.26
C ARG A 313 -22.96 23.98 18.55
N LEU A 314 -23.09 22.94 19.39
CA LEU A 314 -23.93 22.96 20.59
C LEU A 314 -23.16 23.24 21.87
N SER A 315 -21.84 23.05 21.88
CA SER A 315 -21.03 23.41 23.03
C SER A 315 -20.92 24.93 23.12
N PRO A 316 -21.27 25.55 24.25
CA PRO A 316 -21.05 26.98 24.44
C PRO A 316 -19.58 27.30 24.24
N ASP A 317 -19.32 28.49 23.70
CA ASP A 317 -18.06 29.01 23.18
C ASP A 317 -16.98 29.16 24.29
N GLU A 318 -16.61 28.06 24.92
CA GLU A 318 -15.54 28.01 25.92
C GLU A 318 -14.22 27.67 25.21
N SER A 319 -13.74 28.60 24.38
CA SER A 319 -12.38 28.71 23.84
C SER A 319 -11.84 27.55 22.98
N GLU A 320 -11.16 27.91 21.89
CA GLU A 320 -10.67 27.09 20.76
C GLU A 320 -9.71 25.91 21.08
N ASN A 321 -9.47 25.54 22.35
CA ASN A 321 -8.42 24.60 22.75
C ASN A 321 -8.86 23.19 23.19
N LYS A 322 -10.14 22.80 23.09
CA LYS A 322 -10.65 21.52 23.67
C LYS A 322 -10.51 20.23 22.81
N CYS A 323 -9.99 20.26 21.58
CA CYS A 323 -9.95 19.04 20.73
C CYS A 323 -9.12 17.88 21.31
N SER A 324 -8.26 18.11 22.31
CA SER A 324 -7.47 17.07 22.96
C SER A 324 -8.25 16.20 23.96
N ASN A 325 -9.42 16.62 24.46
CA ASN A 325 -10.05 15.96 25.62
C ASN A 325 -11.09 14.89 25.26
N LEU A 326 -11.47 14.75 23.98
CA LEU A 326 -12.46 13.77 23.53
C LEU A 326 -11.90 12.32 23.43
N THR A 327 -10.58 12.16 23.46
CA THR A 327 -9.89 10.85 23.39
C THR A 327 -10.12 9.98 24.63
N ASP A 328 -10.14 10.60 25.81
CA ASP A 328 -10.05 9.87 27.08
C ASP A 328 -11.37 9.17 27.44
N ALA A 329 -12.51 9.73 27.03
CA ALA A 329 -13.82 9.14 27.26
C ALA A 329 -14.12 7.93 26.35
N ARG A 330 -13.40 7.78 25.22
CA ARG A 330 -13.66 6.72 24.22
C ARG A 330 -12.67 5.56 24.27
N ALA A 331 -11.39 5.81 24.53
CA ALA A 331 -10.42 4.73 24.77
C ALA A 331 -10.92 3.78 25.88
N ALA A 332 -11.56 4.33 26.92
CA ALA A 332 -12.21 3.57 27.98
C ALA A 332 -13.40 2.69 27.52
N ARG A 333 -14.07 3.01 26.40
CA ARG A 333 -15.21 2.24 25.85
C ARG A 333 -14.77 1.18 24.84
N ASP A 334 -13.75 1.45 24.03
CA ASP A 334 -13.28 0.50 23.00
C ASP A 334 -12.41 -0.61 23.61
N ASP A 335 -11.64 -0.34 24.67
CA ASP A 335 -10.97 -1.38 25.46
C ASP A 335 -11.98 -2.29 26.19
N GLN A 336 -13.16 -1.76 26.56
CA GLN A 336 -14.22 -2.54 27.19
C GLN A 336 -15.03 -3.38 26.17
N LYS A 337 -15.19 -2.90 24.92
CA LYS A 337 -15.82 -3.68 23.84
C LYS A 337 -14.90 -4.73 23.20
N LEU A 338 -13.58 -4.56 23.27
CA LEU A 338 -12.63 -5.61 22.88
C LEU A 338 -12.49 -6.73 23.93
N GLY A 339 -12.94 -6.51 25.18
CA GLY A 339 -12.83 -7.47 26.28
C GLY A 339 -13.95 -8.51 26.37
N ASP A 340 -15.20 -8.16 26.04
CA ASP A 340 -16.38 -8.93 26.50
C ASP A 340 -17.24 -9.60 25.42
N THR A 341 -16.83 -9.56 24.15
CA THR A 341 -17.47 -10.36 23.10
C THR A 341 -16.41 -11.25 22.44
N TRP A 342 -16.73 -12.52 22.21
CA TRP A 342 -15.89 -13.60 21.65
C TRP A 342 -15.14 -14.51 22.65
N LYS A 343 -15.89 -15.18 23.55
CA LYS A 343 -15.56 -16.54 24.01
C LYS A 343 -16.24 -17.58 23.10
N LEU A 344 -15.85 -17.62 21.83
CA LEU A 344 -16.05 -18.81 21.00
C LEU A 344 -14.68 -19.47 20.85
N GLN A 345 -14.60 -20.73 21.26
CA GLN A 345 -13.47 -21.61 20.98
C GLN A 345 -13.24 -21.63 19.48
N TRP A 346 -12.27 -20.84 19.02
CA TRP A 346 -11.70 -21.01 17.69
C TRP A 346 -11.00 -22.37 17.67
N PRO A 347 -11.19 -23.20 16.62
CA PRO A 347 -10.26 -24.29 16.39
C PRO A 347 -8.90 -23.64 16.23
N THR A 348 -7.92 -24.14 16.98
CA THR A 348 -6.54 -23.67 17.02
C THR A 348 -6.05 -23.42 15.59
N VAL A 349 -6.18 -22.18 15.12
CA VAL A 349 -5.49 -21.71 13.93
C VAL A 349 -4.04 -21.82 14.34
N VAL A 350 -3.37 -22.81 13.77
CA VAL A 350 -1.94 -23.01 13.92
C VAL A 350 -1.32 -21.67 13.63
N TYR A 351 -0.84 -21.00 14.67
CA TYR A 351 -0.02 -19.82 14.51
C TYR A 351 1.05 -20.19 13.49
N ALA A 352 1.16 -19.44 12.40
CA ALA A 352 2.30 -19.46 11.49
C ALA A 352 3.63 -19.11 12.20
N SER A 353 3.69 -19.17 13.53
CA SER A 353 4.88 -19.34 14.37
C SER A 353 5.62 -20.67 14.13
N LYS A 354 5.09 -21.58 13.31
CA LYS A 354 5.75 -22.86 12.94
C LYS A 354 5.78 -23.15 11.44
N VAL A 355 5.70 -22.14 10.58
CA VAL A 355 6.51 -22.24 9.37
C VAL A 355 7.88 -21.82 9.84
N PRO A 356 8.88 -22.71 9.96
CA PRO A 356 10.24 -22.22 10.01
C PRO A 356 10.37 -21.45 8.70
N MET A 357 10.34 -20.12 8.74
CA MET A 357 11.31 -19.43 7.93
C MET A 357 12.61 -20.03 8.43
N GLY A 358 13.08 -21.09 7.74
CA GLY A 358 14.45 -21.52 7.89
C GLY A 358 15.21 -20.22 7.86
N GLN A 359 15.94 -19.94 8.94
CA GLN A 359 16.74 -18.73 9.02
C GLN A 359 17.35 -18.56 7.63
N PHE A 360 17.10 -17.40 7.02
CA PHE A 360 17.78 -17.01 5.80
C PHE A 360 19.27 -17.04 6.20
N ASN A 361 19.89 -18.19 6.02
CA ASN A 361 21.18 -18.53 6.59
C ASN A 361 22.24 -18.12 5.57
N GLU A 362 23.51 -18.22 5.98
CA GLU A 362 24.63 -17.88 5.11
C GLU A 362 24.58 -18.63 3.76
N ASP A 363 24.03 -19.85 3.72
CA ASP A 363 23.89 -20.62 2.46
C ASP A 363 22.90 -19.98 1.48
N HIS A 364 21.78 -19.43 1.97
CA HIS A 364 20.82 -18.71 1.12
C HIS A 364 21.41 -17.39 0.61
N GLU A 365 22.13 -16.70 1.48
CA GLU A 365 22.85 -15.47 1.11
C GLU A 365 23.92 -15.77 0.05
N GLN A 366 24.67 -16.86 0.19
CA GLN A 366 25.65 -17.30 -0.80
C GLN A 366 25.00 -17.73 -2.13
N LEU A 367 23.90 -18.49 -2.08
CA LEU A 367 23.17 -18.90 -3.28
C LEU A 367 22.71 -17.68 -4.07
N LEU A 368 22.06 -16.72 -3.39
CA LEU A 368 21.59 -15.54 -4.06
C LEU A 368 22.77 -14.63 -4.50
N LYS A 369 23.91 -14.61 -3.78
CA LYS A 369 25.11 -13.85 -4.18
C LYS A 369 25.69 -14.42 -5.46
N GLY A 370 25.72 -15.75 -5.58
CA GLY A 370 26.03 -16.45 -6.83
C GLY A 370 25.10 -16.05 -7.96
N MET A 371 23.79 -16.07 -7.72
CA MET A 371 22.79 -15.69 -8.75
C MET A 371 22.91 -14.25 -9.25
N LEU A 372 23.41 -13.32 -8.43
CA LEU A 372 23.57 -11.91 -8.80
C LEU A 372 24.92 -11.58 -9.43
N ASN A 373 25.99 -12.26 -9.03
CA ASN A 373 27.33 -12.02 -9.58
C ASN A 373 27.40 -12.36 -11.09
N ASP A 374 26.63 -13.36 -11.53
CA ASP A 374 26.53 -13.73 -12.96
C ASP A 374 25.90 -12.62 -13.83
N VAL A 375 25.15 -11.69 -13.24
CA VAL A 375 24.51 -10.58 -13.98
C VAL A 375 25.54 -9.54 -14.43
N ASN A 376 26.57 -9.27 -13.61
CA ASN A 376 27.57 -8.24 -13.91
C ASN A 376 28.56 -8.63 -15.01
N ASP A 377 28.66 -9.92 -15.36
CA ASP A 377 29.54 -10.41 -16.44
C ASP A 377 28.87 -10.42 -17.82
N THR A 378 27.57 -10.09 -17.92
CA THR A 378 26.80 -10.20 -19.18
C THR A 378 26.58 -8.87 -19.94
N ASP A 379 27.16 -7.75 -19.48
CA ASP A 379 26.98 -6.42 -20.10
C ASP A 379 27.80 -6.17 -21.37
N SER A 380 28.43 -7.19 -21.97
CA SER A 380 28.98 -7.08 -23.33
C SER A 380 27.89 -7.28 -24.39
N VAL A 381 27.00 -6.30 -24.54
CA VAL A 381 26.13 -6.19 -25.72
C VAL A 381 27.01 -5.77 -26.91
N PRO A 382 27.03 -6.51 -28.03
CA PRO A 382 27.77 -6.10 -29.22
C PRO A 382 27.12 -4.85 -29.82
N ASP A 383 27.89 -3.77 -29.92
CA ASP A 383 27.53 -2.55 -30.65
C ASP A 383 27.45 -2.87 -32.16
N GLN A 384 26.29 -3.34 -32.63
CA GLN A 384 26.01 -3.48 -34.06
C GLN A 384 25.62 -2.10 -34.63
N ARG A 385 26.62 -1.25 -34.85
CA ARG A 385 26.52 -0.18 -35.84
C ARG A 385 26.69 -0.79 -37.23
N ALA A 386 25.57 -0.99 -37.89
CA ALA A 386 25.52 -1.24 -39.31
C ALA A 386 26.04 0.00 -40.06
N ASP A 387 27.15 -0.23 -40.75
CA ASP A 387 27.72 0.59 -41.80
C ASP A 387 26.74 0.62 -42.98
N SER A 388 25.90 1.65 -43.06
CA SER A 388 25.08 1.92 -44.25
C SER A 388 25.86 2.86 -45.16
N GLY A 389 26.59 2.24 -46.08
CA GLY A 389 27.29 2.90 -47.16
C GLY A 389 26.34 3.66 -48.09
N ASP A 390 26.89 4.77 -48.54
CA ASP A 390 26.43 5.71 -49.55
C ASP A 390 26.06 5.03 -50.88
N GLY A 391 25.02 5.55 -51.53
CA GLY A 391 24.56 5.08 -52.83
C GLY A 391 23.57 6.07 -53.44
N MET A 392 24.11 7.13 -54.04
CA MET A 392 23.42 7.95 -55.05
C MET A 392 22.91 7.05 -56.19
N ASP A 393 21.66 7.25 -56.64
CA ASP A 393 21.40 7.46 -58.07
C ASP A 393 20.01 8.08 -58.36
N GLU A 394 19.96 8.70 -59.52
CA GLU A 394 19.01 9.64 -60.09
C GLU A 394 17.59 9.11 -60.43
N SER A 395 16.71 10.09 -60.66
CA SER A 395 15.70 10.19 -61.74
C SER A 395 14.21 10.00 -61.44
N LEU A 396 13.49 11.07 -61.81
CA LEU A 396 12.06 11.28 -62.11
C LEU A 396 11.04 11.39 -60.96
#